data_AF-F8KVY6-F1
#
_entry.id   AF-F8KVY6-F1
#
_cell.length_a   1.000
_cell.length_b   1.000
_cell.length_c   1.000
_cell.angle_alpha   90.00
_cell.angle_beta   90.00
_cell.angle_gamma   90.00
#
_symmetry.space_group_name_H-M   'P 1'
#
loop_
_entity.id
_entity.type
_entity.pdbx_description
1 polymer ?
#
loop_
_entity_poly.entity_id
_entity_poly.type
_entity_poly.pdbx_seq_one_letter_code
_entity_poly.pdbx_strand_id
1 'polypeptide(L)'
;MAKAYRAMLNFLEDQKIGIGAKEIIGYGHSIGGGSQSDALKKHPLKKDIKYVFVKSRSFSTLYRTAIHVTYRPLAFLVKILGWNMNSSKVSEKLQAPEIILQTAKVARYEEIKNSSKIIDDVIITAKASLAKKLLDDEKCAKRNKIFIGIPDDHCAELSDPTFLATRIESLLKTS
;
A
#
# COMPACT_ATOMS: atom_id res chain seq x y z
N MET A 1 -14.16 -3.12 -6.37
CA MET A 1 -12.70 -3.05 -6.61
C MET A 1 -11.94 -4.33 -6.24
N ALA A 2 -12.04 -4.86 -5.01
CA ALA A 2 -11.29 -6.06 -4.61
C ALA A 2 -11.53 -7.32 -5.47
N LYS A 3 -12.77 -7.53 -5.96
CA LYS A 3 -13.09 -8.62 -6.90
C LYS A 3 -12.32 -8.48 -8.22
N ALA A 4 -12.26 -7.28 -8.78
CA ALA A 4 -11.54 -7.00 -10.02
C ALA A 4 -10.02 -7.19 -9.84
N TYR A 5 -9.46 -6.69 -8.74
CA TYR A 5 -8.05 -6.92 -8.41
C TYR A 5 -7.73 -8.42 -8.32
N ARG A 6 -8.56 -9.22 -7.64
CA ARG A 6 -8.37 -10.68 -7.58
C ARG A 6 -8.50 -11.36 -8.94
N ALA A 7 -9.44 -10.91 -9.79
CA ALA A 7 -9.57 -11.46 -11.14
C ALA A 7 -8.30 -11.20 -11.98
N MET A 8 -7.75 -9.99 -11.92
CA MET A 8 -6.47 -9.66 -12.56
C MET A 8 -5.34 -10.51 -11.98
N LEU A 9 -5.25 -10.61 -10.65
CA LEU A 9 -4.20 -11.38 -10.00
C LEU A 9 -4.27 -12.87 -10.39
N ASN A 10 -5.47 -13.47 -10.37
CA ASN A 10 -5.69 -14.83 -10.85
C ASN A 10 -5.23 -15.01 -12.29
N PHE A 11 -5.55 -14.07 -13.18
CA PHE A 11 -5.13 -14.12 -14.58
C PHE A 11 -3.61 -14.01 -14.75
N LEU A 12 -2.95 -13.17 -13.95
CA LEU A 12 -1.48 -13.07 -13.96
C LEU A 12 -0.82 -14.37 -13.45
N GLU A 13 -1.39 -14.99 -12.43
CA GLU A 13 -0.85 -16.19 -11.79
C GLU A 13 -1.16 -17.50 -12.54
N ASP A 14 -2.12 -17.51 -13.48
CA ASP A 14 -2.55 -18.72 -14.18
C ASP A 14 -1.55 -19.14 -15.25
N GLN A 15 -0.95 -20.33 -15.09
CA GLN A 15 0.08 -20.89 -15.98
C GLN A 15 -0.50 -21.60 -17.22
N LYS A 16 -1.81 -21.87 -17.26
CA LYS A 16 -2.45 -22.61 -18.35
C LYS A 16 -3.10 -21.70 -19.36
N ILE A 17 -3.86 -20.72 -18.88
CA ILE A 17 -4.68 -19.83 -19.72
C ILE A 17 -4.42 -18.35 -19.45
N GLY A 18 -3.61 -18.03 -18.45
CA GLY A 18 -3.23 -16.67 -18.09
C GLY A 18 -1.84 -16.28 -18.59
N ILE A 19 -1.29 -15.24 -17.98
CA ILE A 19 0.07 -14.75 -18.30
C ILE A 19 1.15 -15.70 -17.77
N GLY A 20 0.86 -16.46 -16.72
CA GLY A 20 1.82 -17.37 -16.11
C GLY A 20 3.02 -16.66 -15.49
N ALA A 21 2.83 -15.46 -14.93
CA ALA A 21 3.91 -14.64 -14.37
C ALA A 21 4.68 -15.37 -13.25
N LYS A 22 6.01 -15.21 -13.25
CA LYS A 22 6.90 -15.68 -12.16
C LYS A 22 7.20 -14.59 -11.13
N GLU A 23 6.99 -13.34 -11.51
CA GLU A 23 7.17 -12.18 -10.66
C GLU A 23 5.95 -11.26 -10.84
N ILE A 24 5.36 -10.84 -9.74
CA ILE A 24 4.18 -9.96 -9.74
C ILE A 24 4.44 -8.79 -8.79
N ILE A 25 4.44 -7.59 -9.36
CA ILE A 25 4.53 -6.34 -8.62
C ILE A 25 3.13 -5.73 -8.58
N GLY A 26 2.51 -5.70 -7.40
CA GLY A 26 1.21 -5.08 -7.22
C GLY A 26 1.35 -3.65 -6.71
N TYR A 27 1.01 -2.64 -7.51
CA TYR A 27 1.04 -1.24 -7.08
C TYR A 27 -0.38 -0.70 -6.82
N GLY A 28 -0.61 -0.20 -5.61
CA GLY A 28 -1.88 0.38 -5.19
C GLY A 28 -1.70 1.78 -4.64
N HIS A 29 -2.14 2.80 -5.39
CA HIS A 29 -2.15 4.19 -4.93
C HIS A 29 -3.46 4.55 -4.25
N SER A 30 -3.42 5.25 -3.11
CA SER A 30 -4.60 5.75 -2.42
C SER A 30 -5.62 4.63 -2.12
N ILE A 31 -6.85 4.76 -2.62
CA ILE A 31 -7.90 3.73 -2.59
C ILE A 31 -7.50 2.42 -3.31
N GLY A 32 -6.61 2.49 -4.29
CA GLY A 32 -6.02 1.32 -4.94
C GLY A 32 -5.26 0.46 -3.92
N GLY A 33 -4.52 1.07 -2.98
CA GLY A 33 -3.85 0.34 -1.88
C GLY A 33 -4.83 -0.28 -0.88
N GLY A 34 -5.96 0.38 -0.63
CA GLY A 34 -7.06 -0.19 0.16
C GLY A 34 -7.74 -1.38 -0.54
N SER A 35 -8.01 -1.23 -1.84
CA SER A 35 -8.59 -2.28 -2.70
C SER A 35 -7.69 -3.49 -2.84
N GLN A 36 -6.38 -3.26 -3.01
CA GLN A 36 -5.35 -4.28 -2.99
C GLN A 36 -5.36 -5.00 -1.63
N SER A 37 -5.40 -4.29 -0.51
CA SER A 37 -5.47 -4.90 0.82
C SER A 37 -6.71 -5.79 0.98
N ASP A 38 -7.89 -5.31 0.61
CA ASP A 38 -9.11 -6.12 0.72
C ASP A 38 -9.11 -7.35 -0.22
N ALA A 39 -8.47 -7.22 -1.40
CA ALA A 39 -8.25 -8.35 -2.30
C ALA A 39 -7.34 -9.41 -1.67
N LEU A 40 -6.17 -9.00 -1.18
CA LEU A 40 -5.15 -9.88 -0.60
C LEU A 40 -5.61 -10.57 0.68
N LYS A 41 -6.54 -9.96 1.43
CA LYS A 41 -7.13 -10.58 2.64
C LYS A 41 -7.69 -12.00 2.40
N LYS A 42 -8.18 -12.26 1.19
CA LYS A 42 -8.85 -13.53 0.83
C LYS A 42 -8.12 -14.29 -0.30
N HIS A 43 -6.95 -13.82 -0.73
CA HIS A 43 -6.25 -14.38 -1.88
C HIS A 43 -5.04 -15.20 -1.40
N PRO A 44 -5.04 -16.53 -1.56
CA PRO A 44 -3.87 -17.34 -1.25
C PRO A 44 -2.79 -17.10 -2.31
N LEU A 45 -1.64 -16.57 -1.89
CA LEU A 45 -0.49 -16.36 -2.78
C LEU A 45 0.17 -17.69 -3.13
N LYS A 46 0.57 -17.86 -4.39
CA LYS A 46 1.23 -19.07 -4.88
C LYS A 46 2.72 -19.08 -4.53
N LYS A 47 3.25 -20.21 -4.05
CA LYS A 47 4.63 -20.30 -3.55
C LYS A 47 5.72 -20.19 -4.63
N ASP A 48 5.38 -20.48 -5.88
CA ASP A 48 6.28 -20.49 -7.03
C ASP A 48 6.35 -19.14 -7.77
N ILE A 49 5.68 -18.11 -7.22
CA ILE A 49 5.64 -16.76 -7.76
C ILE A 49 6.21 -15.81 -6.72
N LYS A 50 7.08 -14.90 -7.16
CA LYS A 50 7.62 -13.84 -6.32
C LYS A 50 6.67 -12.64 -6.34
N TYR A 51 6.33 -12.12 -5.16
CA TYR A 51 5.43 -10.97 -5.04
C TYR A 51 6.14 -9.81 -4.35
N VAL A 52 5.89 -8.61 -4.85
CA VAL A 52 6.15 -7.36 -4.11
C VAL A 52 4.90 -6.50 -4.20
N PHE A 53 4.36 -6.10 -3.05
CA PHE A 53 3.22 -5.20 -3.00
C PHE A 53 3.66 -3.80 -2.60
N VAL A 54 3.26 -2.80 -3.37
CA VAL A 54 3.54 -1.40 -3.10
C VAL A 54 2.23 -0.69 -2.80
N LYS A 55 2.15 -0.06 -1.62
CA LYS A 55 1.03 0.80 -1.24
C LYS A 55 1.53 2.23 -1.17
N SER A 56 1.06 3.05 -2.10
CA SER A 56 1.47 4.44 -2.25
C SER A 56 0.41 5.38 -1.71
N ARG A 57 0.78 6.23 -0.76
CA ARG A 57 -0.05 7.31 -0.19
C ARG A 57 -1.45 6.79 0.13
N SER A 58 -1.49 5.77 0.99
CA SER A 58 -2.71 4.99 1.28
C SER A 58 -3.08 5.10 2.76
N PHE A 59 -4.33 4.79 3.07
CA PHE A 59 -4.89 4.94 4.41
C PHE A 59 -4.81 3.64 5.22
N SER A 60 -4.74 3.79 6.54
CA SER A 60 -4.81 2.68 7.51
C SER A 60 -6.21 2.07 7.59
N THR A 61 -7.23 2.90 7.78
CA THR A 61 -8.65 2.53 7.65
C THR A 61 -9.41 3.63 6.92
N LEU A 62 -10.38 3.23 6.09
CA LEU A 62 -11.19 4.19 5.34
C LEU A 62 -11.98 5.11 6.30
N TYR A 63 -12.43 4.55 7.43
CA TYR A 63 -13.17 5.29 8.46
C TYR A 63 -12.34 6.41 9.13
N ARG A 64 -11.06 6.19 9.44
CA ARG A 64 -10.21 7.25 10.03
C ARG A 64 -9.96 8.39 9.07
N THR A 65 -9.94 8.11 7.78
CA THR A 65 -9.89 9.14 6.74
C THR A 65 -11.21 9.91 6.68
N ALA A 66 -12.35 9.25 6.90
CA ALA A 66 -13.68 9.88 6.89
C ALA A 66 -13.93 10.88 8.05
N ILE A 67 -13.48 10.56 9.28
CA ILE A 67 -13.75 11.39 10.48
C ILE A 67 -12.99 12.72 10.46
N HIS A 68 -11.84 12.77 9.78
CA HIS A 68 -10.97 13.96 9.78
C HIS A 68 -11.16 14.85 8.56
N VAL A 69 -12.19 14.61 7.75
CA VAL A 69 -12.31 15.22 6.44
C VAL A 69 -13.56 16.08 6.33
N THR A 70 -13.31 17.40 6.32
CA THR A 70 -14.21 18.46 5.86
C THR A 70 -14.36 18.50 4.33
N TYR A 71 -13.68 17.60 3.60
CA TYR A 71 -13.60 17.56 2.14
C TYR A 71 -14.65 16.63 1.51
N ARG A 72 -15.59 17.22 0.75
CA ARG A 72 -16.73 16.55 0.08
C ARG A 72 -16.41 15.28 -0.75
N PRO A 73 -15.29 15.19 -1.48
CA PRO A 73 -14.97 14.00 -2.29
C PRO A 73 -14.78 12.72 -1.46
N LEU A 74 -14.24 12.83 -0.25
CA LEU A 74 -13.96 11.66 0.57
C LEU A 74 -15.22 11.13 1.28
N ALA A 75 -16.13 12.02 1.69
CA ALA A 75 -17.45 11.63 2.18
C ALA A 75 -18.23 10.86 1.10
N PHE A 76 -18.09 11.25 -0.17
CA PHE A 76 -18.65 10.54 -1.31
C PHE A 76 -18.00 9.16 -1.52
N LEU A 77 -16.68 9.03 -1.35
CA LEU A 77 -15.96 7.74 -1.43
C LEU A 77 -16.39 6.77 -0.32
N VAL A 78 -16.54 7.23 0.92
CA VAL A 78 -17.03 6.41 2.04
C VAL A 78 -18.45 5.90 1.77
N LYS A 79 -19.31 6.75 1.21
CA LYS A 79 -20.69 6.43 0.82
C LYS A 79 -20.76 5.42 -0.33
N ILE A 80 -19.92 5.55 -1.36
CA ILE A 80 -19.87 4.62 -2.51
C ILE A 80 -19.34 3.26 -2.09
N LEU A 81 -18.34 3.22 -1.21
CA LEU A 81 -17.63 1.98 -0.92
C LEU A 81 -18.35 1.14 0.13
N GLY A 82 -19.15 1.74 1.03
CA GLY A 82 -19.95 1.00 2.02
C GLY A 82 -19.14 0.06 2.92
N TRP A 83 -17.81 0.20 2.94
CA TRP A 83 -16.88 -0.82 3.45
C TRP A 83 -15.89 -0.20 4.41
N ASN A 84 -15.77 -0.77 5.60
CA ASN A 84 -14.67 -0.48 6.52
C ASN A 84 -13.41 -1.22 6.04
N MET A 85 -12.80 -0.74 4.94
CA MET A 85 -11.51 -1.24 4.47
C MET A 85 -10.46 -0.98 5.54
N ASN A 86 -9.83 -2.05 6.01
CA ASN A 86 -8.79 -2.00 7.03
C ASN A 86 -7.47 -2.48 6.43
N SER A 87 -6.79 -1.56 5.75
CA SER A 87 -5.51 -1.81 5.12
C SER A 87 -4.45 -2.20 6.13
N SER A 88 -4.46 -1.61 7.34
CA SER A 88 -3.43 -1.92 8.34
C SER A 88 -3.51 -3.37 8.80
N LYS A 89 -4.70 -3.87 9.15
CA LYS A 89 -4.89 -5.27 9.59
C LYS A 89 -4.46 -6.30 8.55
N VAL A 90 -4.63 -6.00 7.27
CA VAL A 90 -4.16 -6.89 6.20
C VAL A 90 -2.64 -6.80 6.08
N SER A 91 -2.09 -5.58 6.04
CA SER A 91 -0.65 -5.34 5.92
C SER A 91 0.13 -5.99 7.08
N GLU A 92 -0.38 -5.90 8.30
CA GLU A 92 0.17 -6.55 9.50
C GLU A 92 0.38 -8.07 9.32
N LYS A 93 -0.50 -8.73 8.57
CA LYS A 93 -0.51 -10.19 8.38
C LYS A 93 0.04 -10.64 7.02
N LEU A 94 0.25 -9.70 6.09
CA LEU A 94 0.75 -10.01 4.76
C LEU A 94 2.17 -10.56 4.88
N GLN A 95 2.37 -11.78 4.37
CA GLN A 95 3.67 -12.46 4.41
C GLN A 95 4.58 -12.06 3.25
N ALA A 96 4.00 -11.71 2.10
CA ALA A 96 4.77 -11.20 0.97
C ALA A 96 5.47 -9.88 1.31
N PRO A 97 6.63 -9.61 0.70
CA PRO A 97 7.30 -8.31 0.77
C PRO A 97 6.37 -7.16 0.42
N GLU A 98 6.45 -6.09 1.21
CA GLU A 98 5.61 -4.93 1.06
C GLU A 98 6.41 -3.63 1.19
N ILE A 99 6.16 -2.67 0.30
CA ILE A 99 6.70 -1.32 0.36
C ILE A 99 5.54 -0.36 0.64
N ILE A 100 5.65 0.43 1.69
CA ILE A 100 4.70 1.48 2.04
C ILE A 100 5.34 2.84 1.72
N LEU A 101 4.87 3.50 0.67
CA LEU A 101 5.27 4.86 0.31
C LEU A 101 4.29 5.85 0.94
N GLN A 102 4.80 6.82 1.68
CA GLN A 102 3.97 7.82 2.32
C GLN A 102 4.64 9.19 2.31
N THR A 103 3.84 10.22 2.07
CA THR A 103 4.28 11.62 2.17
C THR A 103 4.86 11.90 3.55
N ALA A 104 6.05 12.50 3.56
CA ALA A 104 6.85 12.72 4.74
C ALA A 104 7.65 14.02 4.61
N LYS A 105 8.04 14.60 5.75
CA LYS A 105 8.93 15.76 5.81
C LYS A 105 10.37 15.34 5.54
N VAL A 106 10.69 15.11 4.28
CA VAL A 106 11.99 14.62 3.78
C VAL A 106 12.41 15.44 2.55
N ALA A 107 13.71 15.63 2.32
CA ALA A 107 14.19 16.37 1.14
C ALA A 107 14.24 15.51 -0.14
N ARG A 108 14.35 14.19 0.03
CA ARG A 108 14.41 13.18 -1.02
C ARG A 108 13.83 11.88 -0.47
N TYR A 109 13.63 10.90 -1.35
CA TYR A 109 13.13 9.59 -0.95
C TYR A 109 14.11 8.97 0.05
N GLU A 110 13.57 8.49 1.17
CA GLU A 110 14.38 7.80 2.18
C GLU A 110 13.58 6.73 2.89
N GLU A 111 14.26 5.68 3.33
CA GLU A 111 13.66 4.69 4.21
C GLU A 111 13.51 5.27 5.62
N ILE A 112 12.31 5.17 6.17
CA ILE A 112 11.97 5.68 7.49
C ILE A 112 11.69 4.53 8.45
N LYS A 113 12.15 4.66 9.69
CA LYS A 113 11.94 3.65 10.74
C LYS A 113 11.02 4.11 11.86
N ASN A 114 10.64 5.38 11.86
CA ASN A 114 9.72 5.95 12.83
C ASN A 114 8.70 6.84 12.11
N SER A 115 7.55 7.07 12.75
CA SER A 115 6.43 7.76 12.14
C SER A 115 6.46 9.28 12.27
N SER A 116 7.45 9.87 12.96
CA SER A 116 7.45 11.30 13.27
C SER A 116 7.64 12.18 12.02
N LYS A 117 8.22 11.60 10.97
CA LYS A 117 8.38 12.26 9.66
C LYS A 117 7.10 12.25 8.81
N ILE A 118 6.11 11.41 9.11
CA ILE A 118 4.90 11.29 8.29
C ILE A 118 4.02 12.53 8.48
N ILE A 119 3.63 13.14 7.37
CA ILE A 119 2.79 14.35 7.33
C ILE A 119 1.53 14.11 6.48
N ASP A 120 0.63 15.08 6.54
CA ASP A 120 -0.58 15.09 5.70
C ASP A 120 -0.18 15.25 4.23
N ASP A 121 -0.82 14.49 3.33
CA ASP A 121 -0.56 14.54 1.89
C ASP A 121 -1.57 15.40 1.12
N VAL A 122 -2.30 16.27 1.82
CA VAL A 122 -3.48 17.05 1.36
C VAL A 122 -4.80 16.26 1.39
N ILE A 123 -4.80 14.94 1.17
CA ILE A 123 -6.03 14.13 1.15
C ILE A 123 -6.11 13.20 2.38
N ILE A 124 -5.03 12.49 2.65
CA ILE A 124 -4.86 11.56 3.77
C ILE A 124 -3.99 12.25 4.81
N THR A 125 -4.57 12.46 5.99
CA THR A 125 -3.82 13.00 7.12
C THR A 125 -2.77 12.00 7.63
N ALA A 126 -1.72 12.49 8.27
CA ALA A 126 -0.69 11.69 8.90
C ALA A 126 -1.31 10.63 9.83
N LYS A 127 -2.34 11.00 10.61
CA LYS A 127 -3.09 10.10 11.52
C LYS A 127 -3.86 9.01 10.79
N ALA A 128 -4.37 9.31 9.59
CA ALA A 128 -5.08 8.34 8.76
C ALA A 128 -4.14 7.47 7.92
N SER A 129 -2.89 7.90 7.70
CA SER A 129 -1.93 7.19 6.85
C SER A 129 -1.65 5.74 7.28
N LEU A 130 -1.40 4.89 6.30
CA LEU A 130 -1.04 3.49 6.53
C LEU A 130 0.34 3.38 7.20
N ALA A 131 1.34 4.12 6.69
CA ALA A 131 2.71 4.07 7.21
C ALA A 131 2.76 4.42 8.69
N LYS A 132 2.15 5.54 9.11
CA LYS A 132 2.15 5.94 10.52
C LYS A 132 1.54 4.87 11.42
N LYS A 133 0.38 4.33 11.03
CA LYS A 133 -0.30 3.30 11.82
C LYS A 133 0.58 2.05 11.98
N LEU A 134 1.25 1.57 10.94
CA LEU A 134 2.09 0.37 11.01
C LEU A 134 3.43 0.61 11.72
N LEU A 135 4.01 1.80 11.58
CA LEU A 135 5.22 2.20 12.29
C LEU A 135 4.98 2.32 13.80
N ASP A 136 3.85 2.91 14.19
CA ASP A 136 3.44 3.08 15.59
C ASP A 136 2.93 1.78 16.25
N ASP A 137 2.63 0.74 15.45
CA ASP A 137 2.15 -0.53 15.98
C ASP A 137 3.32 -1.46 16.30
N GLU A 138 3.60 -1.63 17.59
CA GLU A 138 4.67 -2.52 18.09
C GLU A 138 4.41 -3.99 17.73
N LYS A 139 3.14 -4.39 17.56
CA LYS A 139 2.77 -5.77 17.22
C LYS A 139 2.89 -6.05 15.72
N CYS A 140 3.00 -5.02 14.89
CA CYS A 140 3.19 -5.20 13.46
C CYS A 140 4.59 -5.76 13.18
N ALA A 141 4.66 -6.93 12.55
CA ALA A 141 5.91 -7.47 12.04
C ALA A 141 6.43 -6.61 10.89
N LYS A 142 7.56 -5.93 11.12
CA LYS A 142 8.20 -5.01 10.16
C LYS A 142 9.24 -5.68 9.26
N ARG A 143 9.56 -6.96 9.50
CA ARG A 143 10.66 -7.69 8.83
C ARG A 143 10.55 -7.82 7.32
N ASN A 144 9.32 -7.81 6.79
CA ASN A 144 9.04 -7.91 5.35
C ASN A 144 8.50 -6.61 4.77
N LYS A 145 8.72 -5.49 5.47
CA LYS A 145 8.17 -4.18 5.13
C LYS A 145 9.29 -3.17 4.97
N ILE A 146 9.20 -2.37 3.92
CA ILE A 146 10.02 -1.18 3.73
C ILE A 146 9.08 0.02 3.79
N PHE A 147 9.38 0.98 4.65
CA PHE A 147 8.64 2.25 4.72
C PHE A 147 9.49 3.32 4.05
N ILE A 148 8.94 3.96 3.02
CA ILE A 148 9.63 5.02 2.28
C ILE A 148 8.87 6.33 2.50
N GLY A 149 9.58 7.31 3.06
CA GLY A 149 9.12 8.69 3.11
C GLY A 149 9.40 9.37 1.78
N ILE A 150 8.41 10.08 1.23
CA ILE A 150 8.53 10.85 -0.03
C ILE A 150 8.11 12.32 0.19
N PRO A 151 8.71 13.29 -0.51
CA PRO A 151 8.28 14.70 -0.42
C PRO A 151 6.99 14.99 -1.18
N ASP A 152 6.53 14.06 -2.03
CA ASP A 152 5.42 14.27 -2.96
C ASP A 152 4.06 14.27 -2.24
N ASP A 153 3.17 15.19 -2.62
CA ASP A 153 1.79 15.25 -2.12
C ASP A 153 0.93 14.07 -2.64
N HIS A 154 -0.38 14.02 -2.34
CA HIS A 154 -1.22 12.89 -2.71
C HIS A 154 -1.26 12.61 -4.22
N CYS A 155 -1.35 13.67 -5.03
CA CYS A 155 -1.64 13.57 -6.47
C CYS A 155 -0.41 13.79 -7.35
N ALA A 156 0.70 14.26 -6.78
CA ALA A 156 1.96 14.43 -7.48
C ALA A 156 2.46 13.12 -8.08
N GLU A 157 3.15 13.23 -9.21
CA GLU A 157 3.96 12.14 -9.74
C GLU A 157 5.09 11.80 -8.76
N LEU A 158 5.62 10.58 -8.86
CA LEU A 158 6.79 10.20 -8.05
C LEU A 158 8.01 10.96 -8.57
N SER A 159 8.64 11.78 -7.72
CA SER A 159 9.82 12.55 -8.10
C SER A 159 11.10 11.72 -8.26
N ASP A 160 11.15 10.54 -7.63
CA ASP A 160 12.26 9.58 -7.77
C ASP A 160 11.74 8.13 -7.89
N PRO A 161 11.18 7.75 -9.06
CA PRO A 161 10.66 6.40 -9.27
C PRO A 161 11.80 5.35 -9.29
N THR A 162 13.03 5.75 -9.59
CA THR A 162 14.21 4.86 -9.61
C THR A 162 14.52 4.35 -8.21
N PHE A 163 14.44 5.20 -7.18
CA PHE A 163 14.61 4.77 -5.79
C PHE A 163 13.64 3.64 -5.42
N LEU A 164 12.36 3.78 -5.80
CA LEU A 164 11.36 2.74 -5.59
C LEU A 164 11.70 1.46 -6.38
N ALA A 165 12.02 1.59 -7.66
CA ALA A 165 12.35 0.46 -8.52
C ALA A 165 13.49 -0.38 -7.94
N THR A 166 14.57 0.26 -7.47
CA THR A 166 15.71 -0.44 -6.84
C THR A 166 15.29 -1.24 -5.60
N ARG A 167 14.33 -0.74 -4.81
CA ARG A 167 13.81 -1.49 -3.65
C ARG A 167 12.94 -2.67 -4.05
N ILE A 168 12.12 -2.52 -5.08
CA ILE A 168 11.34 -3.63 -5.63
C ILE A 168 12.28 -4.74 -6.13
N GLU A 169 13.28 -4.39 -6.93
CA GLU A 169 14.27 -5.36 -7.43
C GLU A 169 15.02 -6.08 -6.30
N SER A 170 15.43 -5.34 -5.26
CA SER A 170 16.08 -5.94 -4.09
C SER A 170 15.19 -6.98 -3.41
N LEU A 171 13.89 -6.69 -3.26
CA LEU A 171 12.95 -7.61 -2.64
C LEU A 171 12.69 -8.84 -3.52
N LEU A 172 12.59 -8.68 -4.84
CA LEU A 172 12.42 -9.79 -5.77
C LEU A 172 13.64 -10.74 -5.77
N LYS A 173 14.86 -10.22 -5.61
CA LYS A 173 16.07 -11.05 -5.53
C LYS A 173 16.15 -11.91 -4.28
N THR A 174 15.58 -11.44 -3.16
CA THR A 174 15.61 -12.14 -1.86
C THR A 174 14.37 -12.97 -1.56
N SER A 175 13.35 -12.90 -2.41
CA SER A 175 12.09 -13.64 -2.28
C SER A 175 12.12 -14.98 -3.00
#